data_AF-A0A7S7LWT5-F1
#
_entry.id   AF-A0A7S7LWT5-F1
#
_cell.length_a   1.000
_cell.length_b   1.000
_cell.length_c   1.000
_cell.angle_alpha   90.00
_cell.angle_beta   90.00
_cell.angle_gamma   90.00
#
_symmetry.space_group_name_H-M   'P 1'
#
loop_
_entity.id
_entity.type
_entity.pdbx_description
1 polymer ?
#
loop_
_entity_poly.entity_id
_entity_poly.type
_entity_poly.pdbx_seq_one_letter_code
_entity_poly.pdbx_strand_id
1 'polypeptide(L)' 'MKIEEIFTKAEKLFGMEDSEKKKSRKKARKLLSAIKEKILSIKEKIKESDEKEKKKGMKKKLYMLGKMREDIIKAYKDTK' A
#
# COMPACT_ATOMS: atom_id res chain seq x y z
N MET A 1 0.65 3.62 -11.00
CA MET A 1 1.81 3.72 -10.07
C MET A 1 2.54 2.38 -10.00
N LYS A 2 3.88 2.41 -10.05
CA LYS A 2 4.72 1.21 -9.85
C LYS A 2 4.73 0.83 -8.37
N ILE A 3 5.06 -0.42 -8.07
CA ILE A 3 5.04 -0.92 -6.69
C ILE A 3 6.18 -0.30 -5.86
N GLU A 4 7.35 -0.10 -6.47
CA GLU A 4 8.52 0.55 -5.85
C GLU A 4 8.17 1.96 -5.36
N GLU A 5 7.50 2.76 -6.20
CA GLU A 5 7.08 4.10 -5.81
C GLU A 5 6.10 4.08 -4.61
N ILE A 6 5.28 3.03 -4.47
CA ILE A 6 4.36 2.87 -3.35
C ILE A 6 5.16 2.65 -2.07
N PHE A 7 6.17 1.77 -2.12
CA PHE A 7 7.08 1.52 -0.99
C PHE A 7 7.82 2.80 -0.60
N THR A 8 8.43 3.51 -1.54
CA THR A 8 9.14 4.76 -1.24
C THR A 8 8.24 5.83 -0.62
N LYS A 9 6.99 5.97 -1.10
CA LYS A 9 6.04 6.91 -0.48
C LYS A 9 5.60 6.45 0.91
N ALA A 10 5.47 5.14 1.14
CA ALA A 10 5.14 4.60 2.45
C ALA A 10 6.28 4.83 3.44
N GLU A 11 7.53 4.54 3.07
CA GLU A 11 8.72 4.79 3.90
C GLU A 11 8.82 6.25 4.30
N LYS A 12 8.63 7.18 3.35
CA LYS A 12 8.60 8.62 3.63
C LYS A 12 7.49 9.01 4.61
N LEU A 13 6.33 8.36 4.55
CA LEU A 13 5.22 8.64 5.48
C LEU A 13 5.44 8.06 6.87
N PHE A 14 6.15 6.93 6.97
CA PHE A 14 6.50 6.31 8.25
C PHE A 14 7.67 7.01 8.94
N GLY A 15 8.61 7.55 8.17
CA GLY A 15 9.73 8.34 8.70
C GLY A 15 9.39 9.78 9.11
N MET A 16 8.14 10.21 8.96
CA MET A 16 7.69 11.53 9.41
C MET A 16 7.43 11.58 10.90
N GLU A 17 7.85 12.68 11.53
CA GLU A 17 7.55 12.98 12.93
C GLU A 17 6.04 13.19 13.15
N ASP A 18 5.56 12.98 14.39
CA ASP A 18 4.14 13.09 14.73
C ASP A 18 3.57 14.50 14.47
N SER A 19 4.39 15.53 14.64
CA SER A 19 4.07 16.94 14.33
C SER A 19 3.74 17.14 12.84
N GLU A 20 4.39 16.38 11.95
CA GLU A 20 4.20 16.44 10.50
C GLU A 20 3.10 15.51 9.99
N LYS A 21 2.79 14.43 10.73
CA LYS A 21 1.74 13.47 10.35
C LYS A 21 0.38 14.13 10.12
N LYS A 22 0.00 15.14 10.92
CA LYS A 22 -1.25 15.90 10.71
C LYS A 22 -1.29 16.57 9.33
N LYS A 23 -0.19 17.20 8.89
CA LYS A 23 -0.08 17.85 7.57
C LYS A 23 0.00 16.82 6.43
N SER A 24 0.56 15.64 6.70
CA SER A 24 0.74 14.56 5.74
C SER A 24 -0.47 13.61 5.60
N ARG A 25 -1.56 13.80 6.36
CA ARG A 25 -2.81 13.03 6.22
C ARG A 25 -3.35 12.96 4.79
N LYS A 26 -3.33 14.09 4.06
CA LYS A 26 -3.79 14.13 2.65
C LYS A 26 -2.89 13.26 1.76
N LYS A 27 -1.58 13.23 2.02
CA LYS A 27 -0.62 12.37 1.31
C LYS A 27 -0.86 10.89 1.66
N ALA A 28 -1.08 10.57 2.94
CA ALA A 28 -1.42 9.22 3.38
C ALA A 28 -2.71 8.71 2.73
N ARG A 29 -3.78 9.52 2.67
CA ARG A 29 -5.03 9.15 1.97
C ARG A 29 -4.81 8.89 0.48
N LYS A 30 -4.04 9.73 -0.21
CA LYS A 30 -3.68 9.51 -1.62
C LYS A 30 -2.92 8.19 -1.80
N LEU A 31 -1.97 7.89 -0.91
CA LEU A 31 -1.22 6.64 -0.97
C LEU A 31 -2.11 5.43 -0.69
N LEU A 32 -3.03 5.51 0.27
CA LEU A 32 -4.00 4.46 0.57
C LEU A 32 -4.89 4.14 -0.63
N SER A 33 -5.36 5.17 -1.36
CA SER A 33 -6.11 4.97 -2.60
C SER A 33 -5.26 4.25 -3.65
N ALA A 34 -4.02 4.69 -3.87
CA ALA A 34 -3.11 4.05 -4.83
C ALA A 34 -2.80 2.59 -4.47
N ILE A 35 -2.61 2.28 -3.18
CA ILE A 35 -2.43 0.92 -2.69
C ILE A 35 -3.70 0.09 -2.96
N LYS A 36 -4.89 0.62 -2.70
CA LYS A 36 -6.16 -0.06 -2.95
C LYS A 36 -6.34 -0.41 -4.43
N GLU A 37 -6.11 0.54 -5.32
CA GLU A 37 -6.16 0.31 -6.78
C GLU A 37 -5.15 -0.74 -7.21
N LYS A 38 -3.92 -0.70 -6.66
CA LYS A 38 -2.89 -1.68 -6.99
C LYS A 38 -3.26 -3.09 -6.52
N ILE A 39 -3.83 -3.22 -5.32
CA ILE A 39 -4.33 -4.49 -4.79
C ILE A 39 -5.42 -5.05 -5.72
N LEU A 40 -6.38 -4.24 -6.16
CA LEU A 40 -7.43 -4.68 -7.09
C LEU A 40 -6.83 -5.19 -8.40
N SER A 41 -5.93 -4.41 -9.02
CA SER A 41 -5.24 -4.81 -10.26
C SER A 41 -4.46 -6.12 -10.11
N ILE A 42 -3.78 -6.34 -8.98
CA ILE A 42 -3.07 -7.61 -8.72
C ILE A 42 -4.06 -8.76 -8.51
N LYS A 43 -5.20 -8.54 -7.84
CA LYS A 43 -6.24 -9.57 -7.68
C LYS A 43 -6.81 -10.01 -9.02
N GLU A 44 -7.06 -9.07 -9.94
CA GLU A 44 -7.54 -9.38 -11.29
C GLU A 44 -6.51 -10.20 -12.06
N LYS A 45 -5.24 -9.77 -12.06
CA LYS A 45 -4.15 -10.53 -12.71
C LYS A 45 -3.95 -11.94 -12.14
N ILE A 46 -4.20 -12.14 -10.83
CA ILE A 46 -4.15 -13.48 -10.21
C ILE A 46 -5.30 -14.35 -10.73
N LYS A 47 -6.49 -13.78 -10.98
CA LYS A 47 -7.63 -14.51 -11.52
C LYS A 47 -7.41 -14.89 -12.98
N GLU A 48 -6.85 -13.98 -13.77
CA GLU A 48 -6.63 -14.15 -15.22
C GLU A 48 -5.40 -14.99 -15.57
N SER A 49 -4.39 -15.05 -14.69
CA SER A 49 -3.22 -15.91 -14.92
C SER A 49 -3.64 -17.38 -14.78
N ASP A 50 -3.07 -18.29 -15.55
CA ASP A 50 -3.19 -19.75 -15.30
C ASP A 50 -1.94 -20.35 -14.66
N GLU A 51 -0.86 -19.58 -14.66
CA GLU A 51 0.45 -20.04 -14.22
C GLU A 51 0.60 -19.98 -12.69
N LYS A 52 0.65 -21.17 -12.08
CA LYS A 52 0.65 -21.35 -10.62
C LYS A 52 1.81 -20.63 -9.92
N GLU A 53 2.98 -20.58 -10.53
CA GLU A 53 4.15 -19.90 -9.98
C GLU A 53 4.00 -18.38 -9.99
N LYS A 54 3.57 -17.81 -11.12
CA LYS A 54 3.24 -16.37 -11.22
C LYS A 54 2.15 -15.97 -10.23
N LYS A 55 1.10 -16.80 -10.06
CA LYS A 55 0.07 -16.60 -9.02
C LYS A 55 0.66 -16.55 -7.62
N LYS A 56 1.57 -17.47 -7.26
CA LYS A 56 2.24 -17.47 -5.94
C LYS A 56 3.02 -16.17 -5.71
N GLY A 57 3.80 -15.73 -6.71
CA GLY A 57 4.54 -14.47 -6.63
C GLY A 57 3.63 -13.25 -6.45
N MET A 58 2.53 -13.19 -7.20
CA MET A 58 1.54 -12.11 -7.07
C MET A 58 0.78 -12.15 -5.73
N LYS A 59 0.45 -13.33 -5.20
CA LYS A 59 -0.16 -13.47 -3.86
C LYS A 59 0.76 -12.93 -2.76
N LYS A 60 2.07 -13.20 -2.82
CA LYS A 60 3.05 -12.62 -1.87
C LYS A 60 3.07 -11.08 -1.95
N LYS A 61 3.09 -10.52 -3.17
CA LYS A 61 3.01 -9.05 -3.37
C LYS A 61 1.71 -8.47 -2.82
N LEU A 62 0.59 -9.16 -3.03
CA LEU A 62 -0.72 -8.76 -2.52
C LEU A 62 -0.73 -8.71 -0.99
N TYR A 63 -0.17 -9.73 -0.34
CA TYR A 63 -0.05 -9.79 1.11
C TYR A 63 0.76 -8.61 1.67
N MET A 64 1.94 -8.32 1.10
CA MET A 64 2.77 -7.20 1.53
C MET A 64 2.06 -5.85 1.40
N LEU A 65 1.38 -5.61 0.27
CA LEU A 65 0.58 -4.38 0.07
C LEU A 65 -0.60 -4.28 1.04
N GLY A 66 -1.24 -5.41 1.35
CA GLY A 66 -2.31 -5.48 2.34
C GLY A 66 -1.82 -5.06 3.73
N LYS A 67 -0.70 -5.65 4.18
CA LYS A 67 -0.12 -5.35 5.49
C LYS A 67 0.32 -3.89 5.59
N MET A 68 0.99 -3.37 4.56
CA MET A 68 1.37 -1.96 4.48
C MET A 68 0.16 -1.01 4.55
N ARG A 69 -0.94 -1.35 3.88
CA ARG A 69 -2.18 -0.57 3.94
C ARG A 69 -2.70 -0.47 5.37
N GLU A 70 -2.71 -1.59 6.10
CA GLU A 70 -3.15 -1.62 7.50
C GLU A 70 -2.23 -0.80 8.40
N ASP A 71 -0.91 -0.93 8.22
CA ASP A 71 0.09 -0.18 8.99
C ASP A 71 -0.07 1.34 8.78
N ILE A 72 -0.31 1.80 7.54
CA ILE A 72 -0.58 3.22 7.23
C ILE A 72 -1.90 3.67 7.87
N ILE A 73 -2.96 2.86 7.81
CA ILE A 73 -4.24 3.20 8.45
C ILE A 73 -4.03 3.36 9.95
N LYS A 74 -3.35 2.42 10.60
CA LYS A 74 -3.08 2.46 12.04
C LYS A 74 -2.28 3.72 12.42
N ALA A 75 -1.19 4.00 11.71
CA ALA A 75 -0.33 5.17 11.99
C ALA A 75 -1.06 6.52 11.84
N TYR A 76 -2.11 6.61 11.02
CA TYR A 76 -2.84 7.85 10.76
C TYR A 76 -4.26 7.87 11.34
N LYS A 77 -4.71 6.81 12.02
CA LYS A 77 -6.03 6.73 12.69
C LYS A 77 -6.09 7.59 13.95
N ASP A 78 -4.99 7.66 14.70
CA ASP A 78 -4.94 8.28 16.04
C ASP A 78 -4.57 9.77 16.05
N THR A 79 -4.26 10.36 14.89
CA THR A 79 -3.84 11.78 14.81
C THR A 79 -5.00 12.80 14.97
N LYS A 80 -6.13 12.39 15.58
CA LYS A 80 -7.40 13.14 15.58
C LYS A 80 -7.29 14.49 16.28
#